data_AF-A0A7C3M8G4-F1
#
_entry.id   AF-A0A7C3M8G4-F1
#
_cell.length_a   1.000
_cell.length_b   1.000
_cell.length_c   1.000
_cell.angle_alpha   90.00
_cell.angle_beta   90.00
_cell.angle_gamma   90.00
#
_symmetry.space_group_name_H-M   'P 1'
#
loop_
_entity.id
_entity.type
_entity.pdbx_description
1 polymer ?
#
loop_
_entity_poly.entity_id
_entity_poly.type
_entity_poly.pdbx_seq_one_letter_code
_entity_poly.pdbx_strand_id
1 'polypeptide(L)'
;MNFEKTSEKIPDFERERRKEAIERVKELDLMIPHHRDLVLVIIGQRPLTAFSFSVNVEKREMGEQFFQNLKEVAEKANLSVERIEEVNEEKGVVQNYFYIAQSREIISKTLEAEAKGDHETLGKLYGFPETAVEAFAKSQKEPEREKELLFKDQRDFLNSLSEEERKQIAREKLLGFFDFRLSKASWKEELEAVRKWKKALEEEDPELAKKLSEGWNSLQVEFYREYEGKA
;
A
#
# COMPACT_ATOMS: atom_id res chain seq x y z
N MET A 1 -17.41 14.15 18.17
CA MET A 1 -16.22 14.38 19.02
C MET A 1 -15.19 15.01 18.10
N ASN A 2 -14.94 16.30 18.26
CA ASN A 2 -14.05 17.07 17.38
C ASN A 2 -12.61 16.71 17.72
N PHE A 3 -11.91 16.06 16.78
CA PHE A 3 -10.44 15.98 16.85
C PHE A 3 -9.88 17.30 16.32
N GLU A 4 -9.71 18.25 17.23
CA GLU A 4 -8.85 19.39 16.97
C GLU A 4 -7.44 18.88 16.64
N LYS A 5 -6.94 19.30 15.48
CA LYS A 5 -5.57 19.08 15.03
C LYS A 5 -4.60 19.80 15.97
N THR A 6 -4.08 19.10 16.96
CA THR A 6 -2.74 19.38 17.44
C THR A 6 -1.76 18.72 16.47
N SER A 7 -1.05 19.51 15.67
CA SER A 7 0.18 19.02 15.03
C SER A 7 1.23 18.84 16.14
N GLU A 8 1.08 17.79 16.94
CA GLU A 8 2.16 17.38 17.83
C GLU A 8 3.35 17.06 16.95
N LYS A 9 4.42 17.86 17.12
CA LYS A 9 5.71 17.54 16.51
C LYS A 9 6.09 16.16 17.04
N ILE A 10 6.17 15.19 16.13
CA ILE A 10 6.74 13.87 16.41
C ILE A 10 8.08 14.10 17.15
N PRO A 11 8.29 13.51 18.34
CA PRO A 11 9.54 13.66 19.08
C PRO A 11 10.75 13.32 18.20
N ASP A 12 11.85 14.06 18.34
CA ASP A 12 13.04 13.88 17.49
C ASP A 12 13.54 12.42 17.49
N PHE A 13 13.45 11.75 18.63
CA PHE A 13 13.76 10.33 18.79
C PHE A 13 12.89 9.39 17.95
N GLU A 14 11.58 9.66 17.84
CA GLU A 14 10.69 8.86 16.99
C GLU A 14 10.99 9.10 15.51
N ARG A 15 11.39 10.33 15.15
CA ARG A 15 11.82 10.66 13.79
C ARG A 15 13.12 9.94 13.43
N GLU A 16 14.10 9.91 14.31
CA GLU A 16 15.36 9.18 14.11
C GLU A 16 15.12 7.67 13.95
N ARG A 17 14.30 7.07 14.81
CA ARG A 17 13.89 5.66 14.70
C ARG A 17 13.24 5.34 13.36
N ARG A 18 12.30 6.19 12.91
CA ARG A 18 11.64 6.02 11.60
C ARG A 18 12.65 6.07 10.47
N LYS A 19 13.56 7.04 10.51
CA LYS A 19 14.61 7.17 9.49
C LYS A 19 15.52 5.94 9.45
N GLU A 20 15.97 5.44 10.59
CA GLU A 20 16.75 4.20 10.65
C GLU A 20 16.00 2.99 10.10
N ALA A 21 14.71 2.87 10.43
CA ALA A 21 13.88 1.79 9.91
C ALA A 21 13.72 1.88 8.39
N ILE A 22 13.47 3.08 7.84
CA ILE A 22 13.37 3.31 6.39
C ILE A 22 14.68 2.96 5.68
N GLU A 23 15.84 3.34 6.22
CA GLU A 23 17.12 2.93 5.62
C GLU A 23 17.28 1.40 5.59
N ARG A 24 16.86 0.70 6.65
CA ARG A 24 16.89 -0.77 6.69
C ARG A 24 15.88 -1.39 5.72
N VAL A 25 14.75 -0.76 5.42
CA VAL A 25 13.81 -1.22 4.38
C VAL A 25 14.48 -1.25 3.01
N LYS A 26 15.37 -0.31 2.69
CA LYS A 26 16.08 -0.27 1.39
C LYS A 26 17.00 -1.46 1.18
N GLU A 27 17.41 -2.13 2.25
CA GLU A 27 18.24 -3.32 2.23
C GLU A 27 17.41 -4.61 2.09
N LEU A 28 16.07 -4.51 2.20
CA LEU A 28 15.16 -5.61 1.90
C LEU A 28 14.94 -5.69 0.39
N ASP A 29 14.99 -6.91 -0.17
CA ASP A 29 14.66 -7.18 -1.57
C ASP A 29 13.13 -7.17 -1.78
N LEU A 30 12.54 -5.98 -1.63
CA LEU A 30 11.12 -5.73 -1.79
C LEU A 30 10.80 -5.16 -3.17
N MET A 31 9.73 -5.66 -3.79
CA MET A 31 9.11 -4.98 -4.92
C MET A 31 8.68 -3.56 -4.52
N ILE A 32 8.75 -2.63 -5.48
CA ILE A 32 8.45 -1.21 -5.27
C ILE A 32 7.12 -0.96 -4.52
N PRO A 33 5.98 -1.63 -4.84
CA PRO A 33 4.74 -1.45 -4.08
C PRO A 33 4.85 -1.86 -2.61
N HIS A 34 5.51 -2.99 -2.32
CA HIS A 34 5.66 -3.47 -0.94
C HIS A 34 6.59 -2.56 -0.13
N HIS A 35 7.65 -2.03 -0.76
CA HIS A 35 8.50 -1.01 -0.17
C HIS A 35 7.67 0.24 0.20
N ARG A 36 6.90 0.77 -0.77
CA ARG A 36 6.00 1.92 -0.55
C ARG A 36 5.08 1.68 0.65
N ASP A 37 4.41 0.54 0.70
CA ASP A 37 3.41 0.28 1.73
C ASP A 37 4.04 0.10 3.12
N LEU A 38 5.21 -0.54 3.20
CA LEU A 38 5.95 -0.67 4.45
C LEU A 38 6.42 0.71 4.97
N VAL A 39 6.95 1.56 4.10
CA VAL A 39 7.34 2.93 4.50
C VAL A 39 6.12 3.72 4.96
N LEU A 40 4.98 3.63 4.27
CA LEU A 40 3.73 4.28 4.68
C LEU A 40 3.24 3.82 6.06
N VAL A 41 3.45 2.55 6.42
CA VAL A 41 3.19 2.08 7.79
C VAL A 41 4.20 2.67 8.77
N ILE A 42 5.51 2.62 8.50
CA ILE A 42 6.55 3.17 9.39
C ILE A 42 6.28 4.63 9.74
N ILE A 43 5.83 5.44 8.79
CA ILE A 43 5.57 6.87 9.00
C ILE A 43 4.14 7.16 9.54
N GLY A 44 3.34 6.12 9.76
CA GLY A 44 2.00 6.21 10.34
C GLY A 44 0.91 6.72 9.38
N GLN A 45 1.16 6.69 8.07
CA GLN A 45 0.15 7.04 7.06
C GLN A 45 -0.78 5.87 6.72
N ARG A 46 -0.35 4.63 6.99
CA ARG A 46 -1.19 3.42 6.90
C ARG A 46 -1.12 2.62 8.21
N PRO A 47 -2.23 2.01 8.67
CA PRO A 47 -2.22 1.21 9.90
C PRO A 47 -1.56 -0.17 9.72
N LEU A 48 -1.63 -0.71 8.50
CA LEU A 48 -1.24 -2.07 8.13
C LEU A 48 -0.69 -2.09 6.70
N THR A 49 0.27 -2.97 6.46
CA THR A 49 0.55 -3.54 5.15
C THR A 49 0.64 -5.07 5.27
N ALA A 50 0.29 -5.76 4.19
CA ALA A 50 0.51 -7.18 4.05
C ALA A 50 1.00 -7.49 2.64
N PHE A 51 1.90 -8.46 2.54
CA PHE A 51 2.39 -8.94 1.26
C PHE A 51 2.84 -10.38 1.40
N SER A 52 3.00 -11.05 0.26
CA SER A 52 3.33 -12.47 0.25
C SER A 52 4.27 -12.83 -0.89
N PHE A 53 5.07 -13.86 -0.68
CA PHE A 53 5.86 -14.47 -1.73
C PHE A 53 5.96 -15.97 -1.53
N SER A 54 6.14 -16.68 -2.64
CA SER A 54 6.31 -18.11 -2.67
C SER A 54 7.79 -18.47 -2.83
N VAL A 55 8.24 -19.51 -2.15
CA VAL A 55 9.54 -20.14 -2.38
C VAL A 55 9.35 -21.63 -2.60
N ASN A 56 10.28 -22.27 -3.29
CA ASN A 56 10.29 -23.74 -3.33
C ASN A 56 10.55 -24.29 -1.92
N VAL A 57 10.01 -25.48 -1.60
CA VAL A 57 10.21 -26.13 -0.30
C VAL A 57 11.68 -26.28 0.06
N GLU A 58 12.54 -26.57 -0.92
CA GLU A 58 14.01 -26.64 -0.75
C GLU A 58 14.64 -25.31 -0.29
N LYS A 59 13.94 -24.19 -0.47
CA LYS A 59 14.36 -22.82 -0.12
C LYS A 59 13.51 -22.23 1.00
N ARG A 60 12.82 -23.05 1.80
CA ARG A 60 11.97 -22.59 2.92
C ARG A 60 12.70 -21.64 3.88
N GLU A 61 14.00 -21.88 4.10
CA GLU A 61 14.88 -21.04 4.91
C GLU A 61 14.97 -19.58 4.43
N MET A 62 14.80 -19.30 3.13
CA MET A 62 14.77 -17.94 2.61
C MET A 62 13.60 -17.13 3.17
N GLY A 63 12.44 -17.77 3.39
CA GLY A 63 11.28 -17.13 4.01
C GLY A 63 11.54 -16.75 5.47
N GLU A 64 12.27 -17.59 6.19
CA GLU A 64 12.70 -17.31 7.58
C GLU A 64 13.74 -16.21 7.65
N GLN A 65 14.75 -16.24 6.78
CA GLN A 65 15.77 -15.20 6.72
C GLN A 65 15.14 -13.83 6.43
N PHE A 66 14.20 -13.79 5.48
CA PHE A 66 13.46 -12.57 5.18
C PHE A 66 12.63 -12.10 6.39
N PHE A 67 11.95 -13.02 7.08
CA PHE A 67 11.19 -12.69 8.29
C PHE A 67 12.04 -12.06 9.39
N GLN A 68 13.25 -12.60 9.64
CA GLN A 68 14.15 -12.02 10.64
C GLN A 68 14.58 -10.61 10.26
N ASN A 69 14.94 -10.36 8.98
CA ASN A 69 15.28 -9.02 8.51
C ASN A 69 14.09 -8.05 8.64
N LEU A 70 12.87 -8.50 8.33
CA LEU A 70 11.65 -7.70 8.48
C LEU A 70 11.33 -7.41 9.95
N LYS A 71 11.60 -8.35 10.84
CA LYS A 71 11.41 -8.19 12.29
C LYS A 71 12.33 -7.11 12.85
N GLU A 72 13.59 -7.04 12.42
CA GLU A 72 14.50 -5.96 12.79
C GLU A 72 13.96 -4.58 12.36
N VAL A 73 13.41 -4.47 11.15
CA VAL A 73 12.76 -3.25 10.67
C VAL A 73 11.56 -2.89 11.56
N ALA A 74 10.70 -3.87 11.84
CA ALA A 74 9.51 -3.66 12.66
C ALA A 74 9.86 -3.24 14.10
N GLU A 75 10.85 -3.87 14.72
CA GLU A 75 11.33 -3.52 16.07
C GLU A 75 11.86 -2.08 16.13
N LYS A 76 12.65 -1.66 15.14
CA LYS A 76 13.13 -0.26 15.03
C LYS A 76 12.00 0.74 14.88
N ALA A 77 10.99 0.40 14.08
CA ALA A 77 9.83 1.24 13.84
C ALA A 77 8.73 1.14 14.92
N ASN A 78 8.93 0.32 15.97
CA ASN A 78 7.92 0.01 16.98
C ASN A 78 6.61 -0.53 16.39
N LEU A 79 6.73 -1.38 15.37
CA LEU A 79 5.63 -2.06 14.69
C LEU A 79 5.52 -3.51 15.16
N SER A 80 4.32 -4.06 15.03
CA SER A 80 4.08 -5.49 15.17
C SER A 80 4.25 -6.17 13.81
N VAL A 81 4.84 -7.37 13.83
CA VAL A 81 5.02 -8.19 12.63
C VAL A 81 4.59 -9.63 12.90
N GLU A 82 3.93 -10.24 11.93
CA GLU A 82 3.55 -11.65 11.97
C GLU A 82 3.79 -12.30 10.61
N ARG A 83 4.20 -13.58 10.64
CA ARG A 83 4.35 -14.41 9.44
C ARG A 83 3.43 -15.62 9.56
N ILE A 84 2.66 -15.85 8.52
CA ILE A 84 1.91 -17.09 8.31
C ILE A 84 2.58 -17.84 7.16
N GLU A 85 2.88 -19.11 7.40
CA GLU A 85 3.48 -19.99 6.41
C GLU A 85 2.47 -21.07 6.02
N GLU A 86 2.23 -21.21 4.71
CA GLU A 86 1.41 -22.28 4.15
C GLU A 86 2.26 -23.16 3.24
N VAL A 87 2.29 -24.47 3.51
CA VAL A 87 3.10 -25.43 2.75
C VAL A 87 2.19 -26.25 1.84
N ASN A 88 2.48 -26.23 0.53
CA ASN A 88 1.89 -27.13 -0.44
C ASN A 88 2.94 -28.12 -0.92
N GLU A 89 3.01 -29.29 -0.27
CA GLU A 89 3.99 -30.32 -0.58
C GLU A 89 3.84 -30.89 -2.00
N GLU A 90 2.60 -31.06 -2.48
CA GLU A 90 2.32 -31.60 -3.83
C GLU A 90 2.89 -30.72 -4.94
N LYS A 91 2.85 -29.40 -4.73
CA LYS A 91 3.40 -28.41 -5.67
C LYS A 91 4.84 -28.05 -5.36
N GLY A 92 5.41 -28.54 -4.26
CA GLY A 92 6.76 -28.21 -3.81
C GLY A 92 6.95 -26.72 -3.47
N VAL A 93 5.90 -26.04 -3.00
CA VAL A 93 5.90 -24.59 -2.74
C VAL A 93 5.55 -24.28 -1.28
N VAL A 94 6.24 -23.31 -0.70
CA VAL A 94 5.93 -22.67 0.57
C VAL A 94 5.50 -21.22 0.30
N GLN A 95 4.28 -20.89 0.68
CA GLN A 95 3.75 -19.54 0.62
C GLN A 95 3.97 -18.83 1.95
N ASN A 96 4.49 -17.62 1.91
CA ASN A 96 4.74 -16.79 3.09
C ASN A 96 3.89 -15.54 3.03
N TYR A 97 3.08 -15.31 4.06
CA TYR A 97 2.30 -14.11 4.24
C TYR A 97 2.89 -13.30 5.39
N PHE A 98 3.18 -12.03 5.16
CA PHE A 98 3.72 -11.12 6.15
C PHE A 98 2.71 -10.02 6.43
N TYR A 99 2.46 -9.78 7.71
CA TYR A 99 1.59 -8.70 8.20
C TYR A 99 2.42 -7.77 9.06
N ILE A 100 2.43 -6.48 8.74
CA ILE A 100 3.16 -5.46 9.49
C ILE A 100 2.18 -4.35 9.84
N ALA A 101 2.03 -4.04 11.12
CA ALA A 101 1.04 -3.09 11.60
C ALA A 101 1.52 -2.26 12.78
N GLN A 102 0.80 -1.16 13.08
CA GLN A 102 1.05 -0.33 14.27
C GLN A 102 0.87 -1.10 15.59
N SER A 103 0.09 -2.18 15.60
CA SER A 103 -0.12 -3.01 16.79
C SER A 103 -0.52 -4.44 16.44
N ARG A 104 -0.28 -5.36 17.38
CA ARG A 104 -0.71 -6.76 17.28
C ARG A 104 -2.22 -6.92 17.21
N GLU A 105 -2.97 -5.98 17.80
CA GLU A 105 -4.44 -5.96 17.70
C GLU A 105 -4.90 -5.76 16.25
N ILE A 106 -4.24 -4.88 15.49
CA ILE A 106 -4.55 -4.66 14.07
C ILE A 106 -4.31 -5.94 13.27
N ILE A 107 -3.19 -6.64 13.50
CA ILE A 107 -2.92 -7.93 12.85
C ILE A 107 -4.02 -8.95 13.18
N SER A 108 -4.37 -9.08 14.46
CA SER A 108 -5.41 -10.02 14.91
C SER A 108 -6.77 -9.75 14.24
N LYS A 109 -7.18 -8.47 14.17
CA LYS A 109 -8.42 -8.05 13.48
C LYS A 109 -8.36 -8.28 11.98
N THR A 110 -7.17 -8.14 11.38
CA THR A 110 -6.97 -8.41 9.95
C THR A 110 -7.22 -9.87 9.66
N LEU A 111 -6.57 -10.77 10.39
CA LEU A 111 -6.73 -12.22 10.21
C LEU A 111 -8.18 -12.67 10.44
N GLU A 112 -8.87 -12.09 11.43
CA GLU A 112 -10.30 -12.34 11.67
C GLU A 112 -11.16 -11.87 10.50
N ALA A 113 -10.91 -10.67 9.97
CA ALA A 113 -11.64 -10.11 8.84
C ALA A 113 -11.39 -10.90 7.54
N GLU A 114 -10.16 -11.37 7.30
CA GLU A 114 -9.82 -12.26 6.19
C GLU A 114 -10.60 -13.58 6.28
N ALA A 115 -10.59 -14.21 7.47
CA ALA A 115 -11.33 -15.46 7.69
C ALA A 115 -12.85 -15.33 7.48
N LYS A 116 -13.40 -14.12 7.68
CA LYS A 116 -14.84 -13.83 7.51
C LYS A 116 -15.19 -13.27 6.12
N GLY A 117 -14.21 -12.94 5.28
CA GLY A 117 -14.43 -12.19 4.05
C GLY A 117 -14.97 -10.78 4.28
N ASP A 118 -14.65 -10.16 5.42
CA ASP A 118 -15.09 -8.80 5.76
C ASP A 118 -14.22 -7.75 5.07
N HIS A 119 -14.49 -7.52 3.79
CA HIS A 119 -13.75 -6.59 2.94
C HIS A 119 -13.82 -5.13 3.42
N GLU A 120 -14.89 -4.75 4.13
CA GLU A 120 -15.04 -3.39 4.65
C GLU A 120 -14.03 -3.15 5.79
N THR A 121 -13.98 -4.08 6.74
CA THR A 121 -12.99 -4.02 7.83
C THR A 121 -11.57 -4.09 7.28
N LEU A 122 -11.30 -4.97 6.31
CA LEU A 122 -9.98 -5.05 5.70
C LEU A 122 -9.56 -3.73 5.06
N GLY A 123 -10.40 -3.14 4.21
CA GLY A 123 -10.07 -1.87 3.56
C GLY A 123 -9.74 -0.75 4.54
N LYS A 124 -10.48 -0.66 5.66
CA LYS A 124 -10.23 0.29 6.75
C LYS A 124 -8.88 0.01 7.45
N LEU A 125 -8.56 -1.24 7.74
CA LEU A 125 -7.29 -1.62 8.39
C LEU A 125 -6.08 -1.35 7.48
N TYR A 126 -6.23 -1.53 6.16
CA TYR A 126 -5.20 -1.14 5.18
C TYR A 126 -5.04 0.38 5.05
N GLY A 127 -5.94 1.18 5.63
CA GLY A 127 -5.92 2.64 5.55
C GLY A 127 -6.43 3.20 4.24
N PHE A 128 -7.20 2.43 3.46
CA PHE A 128 -7.79 2.93 2.22
C PHE A 128 -8.85 4.00 2.49
N PRO A 129 -9.09 4.92 1.54
CA PRO A 129 -10.14 5.93 1.68
C PRO A 129 -11.51 5.28 1.92
N GLU A 130 -12.28 5.82 2.86
CA GLU A 130 -13.57 5.26 3.29
C GLU A 130 -14.53 5.05 2.10
N THR A 131 -14.61 6.02 1.19
CA THR A 131 -15.43 5.94 -0.02
C THR A 131 -15.02 4.81 -0.98
N ALA A 132 -13.73 4.52 -1.10
CA ALA A 132 -13.23 3.39 -1.88
C ALA A 132 -13.58 2.06 -1.20
N VAL A 133 -13.45 1.99 0.12
CA VAL A 133 -13.79 0.81 0.92
C VAL A 133 -15.27 0.50 0.83
N GLU A 134 -16.14 1.50 1.00
CA GLU A 134 -17.58 1.35 0.89
C GLU A 134 -18.01 0.87 -0.51
N ALA A 135 -17.44 1.48 -1.56
CA ALA A 135 -17.73 1.07 -2.94
C ALA A 135 -17.28 -0.37 -3.21
N PHE A 136 -16.12 -0.78 -2.69
CA PHE A 136 -15.64 -2.15 -2.82
C PHE A 136 -16.47 -3.14 -2.02
N ALA A 137 -16.75 -2.87 -0.75
CA ALA A 137 -17.60 -3.72 0.08
C ALA A 137 -19.00 -3.89 -0.54
N LYS A 138 -19.55 -2.82 -1.13
CA LYS A 138 -20.81 -2.89 -1.87
C LYS A 138 -20.69 -3.73 -3.14
N SER A 139 -19.60 -3.61 -3.90
CA SER A 139 -19.40 -4.45 -5.09
C SER A 139 -19.27 -5.94 -4.79
N GLN A 140 -18.80 -6.30 -3.58
CA GLN A 140 -18.78 -7.71 -3.15
C GLN A 140 -20.17 -8.23 -2.81
N LYS A 141 -21.08 -7.37 -2.32
CA LYS A 141 -22.48 -7.71 -2.02
C LYS A 141 -23.38 -7.68 -3.26
N GLU A 142 -23.06 -6.83 -4.24
CA GLU A 142 -23.78 -6.61 -5.50
C GLU A 142 -22.80 -6.76 -6.70
N PRO A 143 -22.28 -7.97 -7.01
CA PRO A 143 -21.24 -8.17 -8.03
C PRO A 143 -21.64 -7.71 -9.43
N GLU A 144 -22.91 -7.82 -9.78
CA GLU A 144 -23.45 -7.36 -11.06
C GLU A 144 -23.31 -5.85 -11.28
N ARG A 145 -23.15 -5.08 -10.19
CA ARG A 145 -22.99 -3.62 -10.20
C ARG A 145 -21.55 -3.16 -10.02
N GLU A 146 -20.59 -4.07 -9.93
CA GLU A 146 -19.18 -3.73 -9.71
C GLU A 146 -18.67 -2.68 -10.72
N LYS A 147 -19.04 -2.83 -12.00
CA LYS A 147 -18.65 -1.91 -13.08
C LYS A 147 -19.28 -0.51 -12.95
N GLU A 148 -20.38 -0.37 -12.23
CA GLU A 148 -21.01 0.93 -11.92
C GLU A 148 -20.31 1.62 -10.75
N LEU A 149 -19.79 0.83 -9.81
CA LEU A 149 -19.25 1.31 -8.53
C LEU A 149 -17.75 1.61 -8.60
N LEU A 150 -16.98 0.78 -9.30
CA LEU A 150 -15.51 0.80 -9.26
C LEU A 150 -14.92 0.88 -10.66
N PHE A 151 -13.76 1.53 -10.75
CA PHE A 151 -12.86 1.30 -11.87
C PHE A 151 -12.26 -0.10 -11.75
N LYS A 152 -12.16 -0.82 -12.87
CA LYS A 152 -11.59 -2.18 -12.88
C LYS A 152 -10.12 -2.18 -12.48
N ASP A 153 -9.36 -1.26 -13.06
CA ASP A 153 -7.92 -1.11 -12.90
C ASP A 153 -7.51 0.33 -13.26
N GLN A 154 -6.22 0.63 -13.18
CA GLN A 154 -5.69 1.96 -13.52
C GLN A 154 -5.95 2.33 -14.99
N ARG A 155 -6.01 1.36 -15.91
CA ARG A 155 -6.28 1.64 -17.33
C ARG A 155 -7.73 2.02 -17.57
N ASP A 156 -8.68 1.31 -16.95
CA ASP A 156 -10.10 1.68 -16.95
C ASP A 156 -10.33 3.06 -16.35
N PHE A 157 -9.67 3.36 -15.22
CA PHE A 157 -9.68 4.68 -14.62
C PHE A 157 -9.19 5.76 -15.60
N LEU A 158 -7.97 5.64 -16.12
CA LEU A 158 -7.40 6.61 -17.05
C LEU A 158 -8.26 6.77 -18.31
N ASN A 159 -8.85 5.68 -18.82
CA ASN A 159 -9.71 5.71 -19.99
C ASN A 159 -11.00 6.52 -19.79
N SER A 160 -11.48 6.61 -18.55
CA SER A 160 -12.69 7.36 -18.19
C SER A 160 -12.48 8.86 -18.03
N LEU A 161 -11.24 9.31 -17.86
CA LEU A 161 -10.89 10.70 -17.59
C LEU A 161 -10.93 11.57 -18.85
N SER A 162 -11.27 12.85 -18.67
CA SER A 162 -11.05 13.87 -19.71
C SER A 162 -9.56 14.07 -19.99
N GLU A 163 -9.22 14.72 -21.11
CA GLU A 163 -7.83 15.02 -21.44
C GLU A 163 -7.16 15.94 -20.39
N GLU A 164 -7.89 16.94 -19.86
CA GLU A 164 -7.43 17.81 -18.79
C GLU A 164 -7.17 17.03 -17.49
N GLU A 165 -8.06 16.11 -17.14
CA GLU A 165 -7.90 15.25 -15.96
C GLU A 165 -6.70 14.31 -16.14
N ARG A 166 -6.50 13.71 -17.32
CA ARG A 166 -5.31 12.91 -17.61
C ARG A 166 -4.03 13.73 -17.48
N LYS A 167 -3.99 14.94 -18.05
CA LYS A 167 -2.84 15.85 -17.91
C LYS A 167 -2.55 16.16 -16.45
N GLN A 168 -3.60 16.40 -15.64
CA GLN A 168 -3.44 16.62 -14.21
C GLN A 168 -2.84 15.39 -13.51
N ILE A 169 -3.39 14.19 -13.72
CA ILE A 169 -2.88 12.95 -13.10
C ILE A 169 -1.43 12.66 -13.54
N ALA A 170 -1.10 12.91 -14.81
CA ALA A 170 0.25 12.74 -15.34
C ALA A 170 1.23 13.74 -14.72
N ARG A 171 0.84 15.01 -14.58
CA ARG A 171 1.66 16.05 -13.92
C ARG A 171 1.91 15.73 -12.45
N GLU A 172 0.90 15.20 -11.77
CA GLU A 172 0.99 14.85 -10.36
C GLU A 172 1.65 13.48 -10.12
N LYS A 173 1.84 12.66 -11.16
CA LYS A 173 2.53 11.36 -11.12
C LYS A 173 2.02 10.41 -10.02
N LEU A 174 0.68 10.32 -9.87
CA LEU A 174 0.05 9.64 -8.72
C LEU A 174 -0.09 8.12 -8.83
N LEU A 175 0.00 7.53 -10.03
CA LEU A 175 -0.38 6.12 -10.25
C LEU A 175 0.48 5.11 -9.48
N GLY A 176 1.73 5.45 -9.16
CA GLY A 176 2.60 4.61 -8.34
C GLY A 176 2.21 4.57 -6.86
N PHE A 177 1.45 5.56 -6.39
CA PHE A 177 1.29 5.83 -4.96
C PHE A 177 0.07 5.14 -4.31
N PHE A 178 -0.68 4.33 -5.06
CA PHE A 178 -1.82 3.57 -4.53
C PHE A 178 -1.93 2.17 -5.13
N ASP A 179 -2.64 1.30 -4.43
CA ASP A 179 -2.89 -0.13 -4.72
C ASP A 179 -4.38 -0.52 -4.62
N PHE A 180 -5.26 0.40 -4.25
CA PHE A 180 -6.69 0.14 -4.15
C PHE A 180 -7.45 0.55 -5.43
N ARG A 181 -8.65 0.01 -5.60
CA ARG A 181 -9.54 0.39 -6.70
C ARG A 181 -10.31 1.65 -6.34
N LEU A 182 -10.22 2.65 -7.20
CA LEU A 182 -10.95 3.91 -7.04
C LEU A 182 -12.45 3.69 -7.30
N SER A 183 -13.31 4.37 -6.54
CA SER A 183 -14.74 4.40 -6.81
C SER A 183 -15.04 5.36 -7.96
N LYS A 184 -16.04 5.04 -8.79
CA LYS A 184 -16.45 5.92 -9.89
C LYS A 184 -17.07 7.23 -9.39
N ALA A 185 -17.71 7.20 -8.23
CA ALA A 185 -18.39 8.36 -7.65
C ALA A 185 -17.45 9.33 -6.94
N SER A 186 -16.37 8.82 -6.30
CA SER A 186 -15.57 9.62 -5.34
C SER A 186 -14.06 9.61 -5.61
N TRP A 187 -13.59 9.13 -6.76
CA TRP A 187 -12.14 9.03 -7.05
C TRP A 187 -11.35 10.31 -6.81
N LYS A 188 -11.94 11.50 -7.02
CA LYS A 188 -11.25 12.79 -6.79
C LYS A 188 -10.86 12.97 -5.32
N GLU A 189 -11.78 12.63 -4.41
CA GLU A 189 -11.54 12.66 -2.97
C GLU A 189 -10.53 11.58 -2.56
N GLU A 190 -10.66 10.38 -3.13
CA GLU A 190 -9.77 9.27 -2.84
C GLU A 190 -8.31 9.59 -3.24
N LEU A 191 -8.11 10.33 -4.34
CA LEU A 191 -6.79 10.81 -4.74
C LEU A 191 -6.20 11.86 -3.79
N GLU A 192 -7.00 12.55 -2.97
CA GLU A 192 -6.43 13.42 -1.93
C GLU A 192 -5.67 12.63 -0.87
N ALA A 193 -6.11 11.40 -0.56
CA ALA A 193 -5.33 10.49 0.29
C ALA A 193 -4.02 10.10 -0.38
N VAL A 194 -4.06 9.79 -1.68
CA VAL A 194 -2.86 9.45 -2.47
C VAL A 194 -1.88 10.62 -2.54
N ARG A 195 -2.36 11.86 -2.70
CA ARG A 195 -1.52 13.07 -2.66
C ARG A 195 -0.83 13.23 -1.31
N LYS A 196 -1.54 12.99 -0.21
CA LYS A 196 -0.96 13.03 1.14
C LYS A 196 0.13 11.97 1.32
N TRP A 197 -0.12 10.74 0.88
CA TRP A 197 0.87 9.67 0.93
C TRP A 197 2.09 9.96 0.08
N LYS A 198 1.90 10.46 -1.15
CA LYS A 198 2.98 10.89 -2.01
C LYS A 198 3.83 11.95 -1.32
N LYS A 199 3.23 13.00 -0.79
CA LYS A 199 3.96 14.07 -0.10
C LYS A 199 4.75 13.54 1.09
N ALA A 200 4.15 12.67 1.90
CA ALA A 200 4.83 12.06 3.04
C ALA A 200 6.02 11.19 2.60
N LEU A 201 5.89 10.47 1.48
CA LEU A 201 7.00 9.71 0.89
C LEU A 201 8.09 10.62 0.31
N GLU A 202 7.74 11.75 -0.32
CA GLU A 202 8.73 12.72 -0.80
C GLU A 202 9.58 13.32 0.34
N GLU A 203 8.99 13.45 1.53
CA GLU A 203 9.67 13.95 2.73
C GLU A 203 10.55 12.88 3.40
N GLU A 204 10.07 11.63 3.49
CA GLU A 204 10.69 10.58 4.30
C GLU A 204 11.54 9.58 3.47
N ASP A 205 11.20 9.33 2.21
CA ASP A 205 11.99 8.52 1.26
C ASP A 205 11.91 9.09 -0.18
N PRO A 206 12.67 10.17 -0.46
CA PRO A 206 12.62 10.84 -1.76
C PRO A 206 13.08 9.96 -2.92
N GLU A 207 13.94 8.97 -2.69
CA GLU A 207 14.40 8.06 -3.74
C GLU A 207 13.26 7.13 -4.17
N LEU A 208 12.54 6.56 -3.21
CA LEU A 208 11.36 5.74 -3.50
C LEU A 208 10.26 6.58 -4.16
N ALA A 209 9.98 7.78 -3.65
CA ALA A 209 8.99 8.68 -4.25
C ALA A 209 9.34 9.03 -5.71
N LYS A 210 10.62 9.21 -6.02
CA LYS A 210 11.10 9.41 -7.40
C LYS A 210 10.83 8.16 -8.27
N LYS A 211 11.20 6.97 -7.82
CA LYS A 211 10.94 5.70 -8.55
C LYS A 211 9.45 5.51 -8.83
N LEU A 212 8.59 5.78 -7.85
CA LEU A 212 7.13 5.71 -8.01
C LEU A 212 6.60 6.74 -9.03
N SER A 213 7.22 7.93 -9.07
CA SER A 213 6.86 9.01 -10.00
C SER A 213 7.36 8.74 -11.43
N GLU A 214 8.43 7.98 -11.61
CA GLU A 214 8.90 7.51 -12.93
C GLU A 214 8.01 6.38 -13.48
N GLY A 215 7.23 5.73 -12.60
CA GLY A 215 6.42 4.58 -12.92
C GLY A 215 7.23 3.30 -12.82
N TRP A 216 6.64 2.25 -12.24
CA TRP A 216 7.32 0.98 -12.01
C TRP A 216 6.79 -0.18 -12.88
N ASN A 217 5.73 0.07 -13.65
CA ASN A 217 5.20 -0.84 -14.65
C ASN A 217 4.99 -0.11 -15.99
N SER A 218 4.79 -0.88 -17.07
CA SER A 218 4.70 -0.33 -18.43
C SER A 218 3.59 0.70 -18.61
N LEU A 219 2.40 0.44 -18.03
CA LEU A 219 1.26 1.36 -18.12
C LEU A 219 1.61 2.75 -17.59
N GLN A 220 2.25 2.81 -16.43
CA GLN A 220 2.60 4.08 -15.78
C GLN A 220 3.68 4.83 -16.57
N VAL A 221 4.72 4.12 -17.00
CA VAL A 221 5.82 4.70 -17.78
C VAL A 221 5.31 5.26 -19.11
N GLU A 222 4.47 4.50 -19.83
CA GLU A 222 3.86 4.92 -21.08
C GLU A 222 2.98 6.15 -20.88
N PHE A 223 2.12 6.12 -19.86
CA PHE A 223 1.21 7.22 -19.56
C PHE A 223 1.98 8.50 -19.23
N TYR A 224 2.98 8.47 -18.35
CA TYR A 224 3.74 9.66 -18.01
C TYR A 224 4.53 10.20 -19.22
N ARG A 225 5.15 9.32 -20.00
CA ARG A 225 5.90 9.73 -21.21
C ARG A 225 5.01 10.41 -22.25
N GLU A 226 3.76 9.97 -22.40
CA GLU A 226 2.80 10.59 -23.33
C GLU A 226 2.58 12.08 -23.04
N TYR A 227 2.63 12.47 -21.77
CA TYR A 227 2.33 13.82 -21.31
C TYR A 227 3.57 14.65 -20.94
N GLU A 228 4.75 14.06 -20.78
CA GLU A 228 6.01 14.79 -20.52
C GLU A 228 6.45 15.73 -21.67
N GLY A 229 5.92 15.55 -22.88
CA GLY A 229 6.21 16.39 -24.06
C GLY A 229 5.07 17.30 -24.55
N LYS A 230 3.95 17.38 -23.83
CA LYS A 230 2.73 18.10 -24.25
C LYS A 230 2.38 19.33 -23.37
N ALA A 231 3.34 19.82 -22.58
CA ALA A 231 3.17 20.94 -21.65
C ALA A 231 3.46 22.30 -22.30
#